data_AF-A0A426G4X5-F1
#
_entry.id   AF-A0A426G4X5-F1
#
_cell.length_a   1.000
_cell.length_b   1.000
_cell.length_c   1.000
_cell.angle_alpha   90.00
_cell.angle_beta   90.00
_cell.angle_gamma   90.00
#
_symmetry.space_group_name_H-M   'P 1'
#
loop_
_entity.id
_entity.type
_entity.pdbx_description
1 polymer ?
#
loop_
_entity_poly.entity_id
_entity_poly.type
_entity_poly.pdbx_seq_one_letter_code
_entity_poly.pdbx_strand_id
1 'polypeptide(L)' 'MKTTYEIFLIDGEEYIHCPVCGRNVMLFDVCECNWENTGETNIDGGPNKMTLAEAKIAFAEGRPII' A
#
# COMPACT_ATOMS: atom_id res chain seq x y z
N MET A 1 -13.39 -1.09 -6.22
CA MET A 1 -14.23 -0.78 -5.04
C MET A 1 -13.40 0.13 -4.15
N LYS A 2 -13.85 1.35 -3.83
CA LYS A 2 -13.10 2.23 -2.92
C LYS A 2 -13.56 1.91 -1.51
N THR A 3 -12.68 1.38 -0.69
CA THR A 3 -12.92 1.22 0.75
C THR A 3 -12.22 2.37 1.47
N THR A 4 -12.96 3.06 2.32
CA THR A 4 -12.47 4.13 3.18
C THR A 4 -12.24 3.55 4.57
N TYR A 5 -11.09 3.83 5.17
CA TYR A 5 -10.73 3.39 6.52
C TYR A 5 -10.59 4.58 7.46
N GLU A 6 -10.95 4.40 8.73
CA GLU A 6 -10.80 5.45 9.75
C GLU A 6 -9.33 5.60 10.17
N ILE A 7 -8.85 6.85 10.22
CA ILE A 7 -7.54 7.23 10.75
C ILE A 7 -7.70 7.81 12.15
N PHE A 8 -6.80 7.44 13.07
CA PHE A 8 -6.80 7.91 14.46
C PHE A 8 -5.36 8.20 14.93
N LEU A 9 -5.23 8.91 16.07
CA LEU A 9 -3.93 9.34 16.60
C LEU A 9 -3.49 8.48 17.81
N ILE A 10 -2.21 8.10 17.82
CA ILE A 10 -1.51 7.57 18.99
C ILE A 10 -0.24 8.39 19.19
N ASP A 11 -0.09 9.04 20.34
CA ASP A 11 1.09 9.85 20.69
C ASP A 11 1.49 10.91 19.64
N GLY A 12 0.50 11.42 18.89
CA GLY A 12 0.70 12.45 17.85
C GLY A 12 0.96 11.88 16.44
N GLU A 13 1.06 10.56 16.30
CA GLU A 13 1.26 9.87 15.02
C GLU A 13 -0.07 9.27 14.53
N GLU A 14 -0.27 9.24 13.21
CA GLU A 14 -1.49 8.73 12.57
C GLU A 14 -1.43 7.21 12.37
N TYR A 15 -2.53 6.53 12.69
CA TYR A 15 -2.69 5.08 12.60
C TYR A 15 -4.01 4.71 11.91
N ILE A 16 -4.05 3.48 11.40
CA ILE A 16 -5.21 2.85 10.78
C ILE A 16 -5.31 1.40 11.25
N HIS A 17 -6.53 0.85 11.27
CA HIS A 17 -6.70 -0.58 11.50
C HIS A 17 -6.42 -1.37 10.22
N CYS A 18 -5.54 -2.36 10.31
CA CYS A 18 -5.33 -3.30 9.23
C CYS A 18 -6.62 -4.10 8.97
N PRO A 19 -7.20 -4.06 7.76
CA PRO A 19 -8.44 -4.79 7.45
C PRO A 19 -8.25 -6.30 7.38
N VAL A 20 -7.00 -6.78 7.30
CA VAL A 20 -6.66 -8.20 7.22
C VAL A 20 -6.56 -8.84 8.61
N CYS A 21 -5.91 -8.16 9.56
CA CYS A 21 -5.57 -8.75 10.87
C CYS A 21 -5.96 -7.90 12.09
N GLY A 22 -6.51 -6.70 11.90
CA GLY A 22 -7.02 -5.82 12.97
C GLY A 22 -5.97 -5.03 13.76
N ARG A 23 -4.66 -5.21 13.50
CA ARG A 23 -3.61 -4.44 14.17
C ARG A 23 -3.67 -2.95 13.83
N ASN A 24 -3.19 -2.12 14.75
CA ASN A 24 -2.91 -0.72 14.47
C ASN A 24 -1.61 -0.65 13.66
N VAL A 25 -1.66 0.00 12.51
CA VAL A 25 -0.52 0.19 11.62
C VAL A 25 -0.36 1.69 11.45
N MET A 26 0.86 2.19 11.60
CA MET A 26 1.15 3.59 11.35
C MET A 26 0.79 3.94 9.90
N LEU A 27 0.32 5.17 9.67
CA LEU A 27 -0.14 5.60 8.36
C LEU A 27 1.00 5.45 7.33
N PHE A 28 0.70 4.82 6.19
CA PHE A 28 1.67 4.50 5.13
C PHE A 28 2.77 3.48 5.47
N ASP A 29 2.66 2.76 6.59
CA ASP A 29 3.58 1.66 6.95
C ASP A 29 3.04 0.27 6.57
N VAL A 30 3.91 -0.73 6.45
CA VAL A 30 3.54 -2.09 6.08
C VAL A 30 3.20 -2.90 7.32
N CYS A 31 2.01 -3.53 7.32
CA CYS A 31 1.63 -4.43 8.41
C CYS A 31 2.46 -5.72 8.36
N GLU A 32 2.76 -6.33 9.51
CA GLU A 32 3.44 -7.64 9.58
C GLU A 32 2.70 -8.79 8.84
N CYS A 33 1.42 -8.61 8.49
CA CYS A 33 0.68 -9.57 7.66
C CYS A 33 0.85 -9.33 6.14
N ASN A 34 1.77 -8.44 5.75
CA ASN A 34 2.02 -7.95 4.39
C ASN A 34 0.86 -7.17 3.76
N TRP A 35 -0.04 -6.61 4.58
CA TRP A 35 -0.97 -5.60 4.08
C TRP A 35 -0.23 -4.27 3.92
N GLU A 36 -0.22 -3.76 2.69
CA GLU A 36 0.33 -2.46 2.34
C GLU A 36 -0.71 -1.37 2.65
N ASN A 37 -0.50 -0.64 3.73
CA ASN A 37 -1.35 0.48 4.10
C ASN A 37 -1.16 1.62 3.09
N THR A 38 -2.16 1.91 2.26
CA THR A 38 -2.13 3.05 1.33
C THR A 38 -2.83 4.31 1.88
N GLY A 39 -3.13 4.33 3.18
CA GLY A 39 -3.86 5.40 3.86
C GLY A 39 -5.37 5.20 3.88
N GLU A 40 -6.11 6.31 4.06
CA GLU A 40 -7.58 6.32 4.18
C GLU A 40 -8.28 5.60 3.03
N THR A 41 -7.77 5.78 1.81
CA THR A 41 -8.32 5.16 0.60
C THR A 41 -7.40 4.05 0.13
N ASN A 42 -7.93 2.83 0.00
CA ASN A 42 -7.20 1.77 -0.68
C ASN A 42 -7.06 2.11 -2.18
N ILE A 43 -5.84 2.42 -2.62
CA ILE A 43 -5.49 2.60 -4.03
C ILE A 43 -4.76 1.36 -4.54
N ASP A 44 -5.52 0.30 -4.76
CA ASP A 44 -5.00 -0.92 -5.35
C ASP A 44 -4.48 -0.63 -6.77
N GLY A 45 -3.27 -1.11 -7.08
CA GLY A 45 -2.66 -0.97 -8.41
C GLY A 45 -1.67 0.18 -8.62
N GLY A 46 -1.47 1.10 -7.67
CA GLY A 46 -0.48 2.19 -7.77
C GLY A 46 -0.57 3.02 -9.07
N PRO A 47 0.39 3.93 -9.33
CA PRO A 47 0.47 4.63 -10.63
C PRO A 47 1.10 3.77 -11.73
N ASN A 48 1.77 2.67 -11.35
CA ASN A 48 2.53 1.83 -12.25
C ASN A 48 1.57 1.03 -13.13
N LYS A 49 1.62 1.23 -14.45
CA LYS A 49 0.72 0.56 -15.39
C LYS A 49 1.15 -0.88 -15.68
N MET A 50 2.34 -1.25 -15.23
CA MET A 50 2.88 -2.59 -15.34
C MET A 50 2.87 -3.36 -14.02
N THR A 51 2.64 -4.65 -14.13
CA THR A 51 2.85 -5.61 -13.05
C THR A 51 4.32 -5.67 -12.65
N LEU A 52 4.60 -6.14 -11.43
CA LEU A 52 5.97 -6.38 -10.98
C LEU A 52 6.76 -7.31 -11.92
N ALA A 53 6.08 -8.29 -12.52
CA ALA A 53 6.70 -9.22 -13.46
C ALA A 53 7.12 -8.50 -14.76
N GLU A 54 6.24 -7.67 -15.31
CA GLU A 54 6.53 -6.87 -16.50
C GLU A 54 7.63 -5.84 -16.24
N ALA A 55 7.66 -5.23 -15.05
CA ALA A 55 8.73 -4.32 -14.64
C ALA A 55 10.10 -5.01 -14.59
N LYS A 56 10.15 -6.23 -14.04
CA LYS A 56 11.39 -7.03 -14.00
C LYS A 56 11.91 -7.35 -15.40
N ILE A 57 11.02 -7.70 -16.33
CA ILE A 57 11.38 -7.98 -17.72
C ILE A 57 11.87 -6.69 -18.41
N ALA A 58 11.12 -5.58 -18.27
CA ALA A 58 11.52 -4.30 -18.86
C ALA A 58 12.90 -3.85 -18.37
N PHE A 59 13.18 -3.98 -17.07
CA PHE A 59 14.49 -3.67 -16.51
C PHE A 59 15.59 -4.56 -17.11
N ALA A 60 15.38 -5.88 -17.17
CA ALA A 60 16.36 -6.82 -17.71
C ALA A 60 16.65 -6.57 -19.21
N GLU A 61 15.64 -6.10 -19.95
CA GLU A 61 15.75 -5.78 -21.38
C GLU A 61 16.18 -4.32 -21.65
N GLY A 62 16.37 -3.50 -20.61
CA GLY A 62 16.70 -2.08 -20.75
C GLY A 62 15.57 -1.21 -21.32
N ARG A 63 14.31 -1.66 -21.22
CA ARG A 63 13.11 -0.91 -21.63
C ARG A 63 12.62 0.01 -20.50
N PRO A 64 11.93 1.12 -20.82
CA PRO A 64 11.30 1.99 -19.82
C PRO A 64 10.28 1.24 -18.94
N ILE A 65 10.25 1.60 -17.65
CA ILE A 65 9.26 1.16 -16.65
C ILE A 65 8.12 2.22 -16.64
N ILE A 66 6.85 1.80 -16.73
CA ILE A 66 5.65 2.63 -16.93
C ILE A 66 4.47 2.25 -16.03
#